data_AF-A0A0H3ZUJ1-F1
#
_entry.id   AF-A0A0H3ZUJ1-F1
#
_cell.length_a   1.000
_cell.length_b   1.000
_cell.length_c   1.000
_cell.angle_alpha   90.00
_cell.angle_beta   90.00
_cell.angle_gamma   90.00
#
_symmetry.space_group_name_H-M   'P 1'
#
loop_
_entity.id
_entity.type
_entity.pdbx_description
1 polymer ?
#
loop_
_entity_poly.entity_id
_entity_poly.type
_entity_poly.pdbx_seq_one_letter_code
_entity_poly.pdbx_strand_id
1 'polypeptide(L)'
;MITNQFGKIMIRVLWSRASDEVVVVIKGSHSLTDWLLNFAVWTRSCRHLGLQYRIHAGFYHLLHQESQPSRNQDTLGMTVIEKLEQTLLPLIEQGKRIAITGHSSGGAIGCVFADYFERKYPRTIKRVVTFGQPAIGDWRFPKYYGLAHKTYRICCDLDIVTFMPPVPFLYWHAGKLLWLYNGRIYENTPTWERLGRSIISWLIRPFSYHLMSKYIRNKDFFDER
;
A
#
# COMPACT_ATOMS: atom_id res chain seq x y z
N MET A 1 15.88 -7.87 -4.85
CA MET A 1 14.46 -8.26 -4.63
C MET A 1 14.33 -8.61 -3.17
N ILE A 2 13.16 -8.44 -2.57
CA ILE A 2 12.95 -8.72 -1.14
C ILE A 2 11.84 -9.75 -1.04
N THR A 3 12.12 -10.82 -0.29
CA THR A 3 11.24 -11.96 -0.09
C THR A 3 10.64 -11.91 1.31
N ASN A 4 9.54 -12.62 1.52
CA ASN A 4 8.97 -12.84 2.84
C ASN A 4 9.70 -13.98 3.58
N GLN A 5 9.25 -14.29 4.79
CA GLN A 5 9.81 -15.37 5.61
C GLN A 5 9.70 -16.77 4.97
N PHE A 6 8.89 -16.93 3.93
CA PHE A 6 8.71 -18.16 3.15
C PHE A 6 9.46 -18.15 1.81
N GLY A 7 10.37 -17.18 1.58
CA GLY A 7 11.13 -17.05 0.34
C GLY A 7 10.33 -16.54 -0.87
N LYS A 8 9.05 -16.19 -0.73
CA LYS A 8 8.23 -15.65 -1.81
C LYS A 8 8.51 -14.17 -2.00
N ILE A 9 8.62 -13.72 -3.25
CA ILE A 9 8.89 -12.31 -3.59
C ILE A 9 7.74 -11.42 -3.09
N MET A 10 8.12 -10.43 -2.28
CA MET A 10 7.22 -9.46 -1.66
C MET A 10 7.43 -8.05 -2.20
N ILE A 11 8.69 -7.62 -2.39
CA ILE A 11 9.01 -6.28 -2.88
C ILE A 11 10.02 -6.37 -4.02
N ARG A 12 9.79 -5.59 -5.08
CA ARG A 12 10.73 -5.35 -6.16
C ARG A 12 11.11 -3.88 -6.18
N VAL A 13 12.42 -3.63 -6.24
CA VAL A 13 12.98 -2.29 -6.41
C VAL A 13 13.48 -2.20 -7.84
N LEU A 14 12.92 -1.26 -8.60
CA LEU A 14 13.21 -1.03 -10.01
C LEU A 14 13.85 0.35 -10.14
N TRP A 15 15.01 0.44 -10.78
CA TRP A 15 15.70 1.71 -11.01
C TRP A 15 16.53 1.63 -12.29
N SER A 16 16.88 2.78 -12.83
CA SER A 16 17.78 2.93 -13.96
C SER A 16 18.78 4.05 -13.69
N ARG A 17 19.96 3.97 -14.30
CA ARG A 17 20.96 5.05 -14.22
C ARG A 17 20.47 6.35 -14.85
N ALA A 18 19.68 6.24 -15.93
CA ALA A 18 19.14 7.38 -16.67
C ALA A 18 17.95 8.06 -15.99
N SER A 19 17.36 7.45 -14.96
CA SER A 19 16.19 7.97 -14.24
C SER A 19 16.60 8.54 -12.88
N ASP A 20 16.00 9.66 -12.49
CA ASP A 20 16.08 10.22 -11.14
C ASP A 20 15.15 9.51 -10.14
N GLU A 21 14.37 8.54 -10.61
CA GLU A 21 13.34 7.85 -9.83
C GLU A 21 13.69 6.37 -9.61
N VAL A 22 13.47 5.90 -8.39
CA VAL A 22 13.41 4.48 -8.03
C VAL A 22 11.95 4.11 -7.73
N VAL A 23 11.49 3.02 -8.33
CA VAL A 23 10.12 2.51 -8.16
C VAL A 23 10.15 1.27 -7.28
N VAL A 24 9.44 1.34 -6.15
CA VAL A 24 9.25 0.24 -5.21
C VAL A 24 7.87 -0.35 -5.44
N VAL A 25 7.83 -1.58 -5.95
CA VAL A 25 6.61 -2.33 -6.24
C VAL A 25 6.40 -3.39 -5.16
N ILE A 26 5.28 -3.28 -4.45
CA ILE A 26 4.96 -4.13 -3.30
C ILE A 26 3.78 -5.03 -3.64
N LYS A 27 4.00 -6.33 -3.53
CA LYS A 27 2.99 -7.35 -3.79
C LYS A 27 2.00 -7.41 -2.62
N GLY A 28 0.70 -7.53 -2.94
CA GLY A 28 -0.33 -7.88 -1.95
C GLY A 28 -0.18 -9.31 -1.45
N SER A 29 -0.65 -9.58 -0.23
CA SER A 29 -0.71 -10.93 0.30
C SER A 29 -1.78 -11.74 -0.44
N HIS A 30 -1.49 -13.03 -0.69
CA HIS A 30 -2.48 -13.97 -1.25
C HIS A 30 -3.48 -14.47 -0.20
N SER A 31 -3.14 -14.32 1.09
CA SER A 31 -3.93 -14.80 2.24
C SER A 31 -4.43 -13.61 3.09
N LEU A 32 -5.11 -12.66 2.45
CA LEU A 32 -5.67 -11.50 3.15
C LEU A 32 -6.71 -11.94 4.20
N THR A 33 -7.49 -12.97 3.88
CA THR A 33 -8.52 -13.54 4.76
C THR A 33 -7.90 -14.13 6.02
N ASP A 34 -6.84 -14.94 5.89
CA ASP A 34 -6.16 -15.53 7.05
C ASP A 34 -5.52 -14.47 7.95
N TRP A 35 -4.95 -13.43 7.36
CA TRP A 35 -4.39 -12.29 8.10
C TRP A 35 -5.48 -11.50 8.84
N LEU A 36 -6.63 -11.28 8.19
CA LEU A 36 -7.73 -10.49 8.74
C LEU A 36 -8.44 -11.24 9.85
N LEU A 37 -8.60 -12.56 9.70
CA LEU A 37 -9.25 -13.42 10.69
C LEU A 37 -8.32 -13.71 11.88
N ASN A 38 -7.03 -13.96 11.66
CA ASN A 38 -6.09 -14.29 12.74
C ASN A 38 -5.61 -13.09 13.56
N PHE A 39 -5.57 -11.89 12.97
CA PHE A 39 -5.10 -10.67 13.65
C PHE A 39 -6.20 -9.63 13.84
N ALA A 40 -7.46 -10.04 13.67
CA ALA A 40 -8.62 -9.18 13.74
C ALA A 40 -8.52 -8.24 14.93
N VAL A 41 -8.54 -6.93 14.66
CA VAL A 41 -8.74 -5.83 15.63
C VAL A 41 -7.48 -5.30 16.34
N TRP A 42 -6.37 -6.03 16.44
CA TRP A 42 -5.21 -5.49 17.17
C TRP A 42 -4.37 -4.50 16.37
N THR A 43 -4.11 -3.34 16.98
CA THR A 43 -3.17 -2.35 16.45
C THR A 43 -1.82 -2.49 17.15
N ARG A 44 -0.72 -2.28 16.41
CA ARG A 44 0.64 -2.22 16.94
C ARG A 44 1.22 -0.82 16.77
N SER A 45 1.94 -0.37 17.80
CA SER A 45 2.59 0.94 17.81
C SER A 45 3.79 0.96 16.88
N CYS A 46 3.94 2.00 16.06
CA CYS A 46 5.11 2.20 15.21
C CYS A 46 6.09 3.24 15.77
N ARG A 47 6.03 3.53 17.08
CA ARG A 47 6.90 4.53 17.73
C ARG A 47 8.39 4.20 17.60
N HIS A 48 8.77 2.93 17.60
CA HIS A 48 10.17 2.50 17.39
C HIS A 48 10.69 2.82 15.99
N LEU A 49 9.79 3.01 15.01
CA LEU A 49 10.09 3.50 13.67
C LEU A 49 10.05 5.04 13.56
N GLY A 50 9.85 5.76 14.67
CA GLY A 50 9.64 7.22 14.68
C GLY A 50 8.25 7.66 14.19
N LEU A 51 7.30 6.73 14.06
CA LEU A 51 5.95 6.99 13.56
C LEU A 51 4.95 7.15 14.72
N GLN A 52 4.19 8.24 14.74
CA GLN A 52 3.29 8.61 15.85
C GLN A 52 1.86 8.07 15.74
N TYR A 53 1.70 6.91 15.09
CA TYR A 53 0.43 6.24 14.88
C TYR A 53 0.57 4.73 15.11
N ARG A 54 -0.57 4.05 15.22
CA ARG A 54 -0.63 2.60 15.29
C ARG A 54 -1.18 2.05 13.98
N ILE A 55 -0.70 0.89 13.56
CA ILE A 55 -1.17 0.20 12.35
C ILE A 55 -1.74 -1.17 12.69
N HIS A 56 -2.48 -1.79 11.78
CA HIS A 56 -2.97 -3.16 11.97
C HIS A 56 -1.81 -4.12 12.27
N ALA A 57 -1.97 -5.00 13.26
CA ALA A 57 -0.92 -5.90 13.75
C ALA A 57 -0.34 -6.77 12.64
N GLY A 58 -1.17 -7.18 11.69
CA GLY A 58 -0.65 -7.93 10.57
C GLY A 58 0.15 -7.08 9.56
N PHE A 59 -0.07 -5.76 9.42
CA PHE A 59 0.75 -4.92 8.54
C PHE A 59 2.11 -4.74 9.20
N TYR A 60 2.08 -4.53 10.52
CA TYR A 60 3.26 -4.57 11.37
C TYR A 60 4.04 -5.88 11.19
N HIS A 61 3.38 -7.03 11.19
CA HIS A 61 4.03 -8.31 10.94
C HIS A 61 4.67 -8.35 9.54
N LEU A 62 3.99 -7.87 8.49
CA LEU A 62 4.57 -7.84 7.15
C LEU A 62 5.83 -6.97 7.04
N LEU A 63 5.90 -5.87 7.80
CA LEU A 63 7.05 -4.97 7.88
C LEU A 63 8.24 -5.61 8.62
N HIS A 64 7.95 -6.37 9.69
CA HIS A 64 8.94 -6.88 10.65
C HIS A 64 9.27 -8.37 10.50
N GLN A 65 8.59 -9.11 9.63
CA GLN A 65 8.96 -10.48 9.34
C GLN A 65 10.39 -10.53 8.75
N GLU A 66 11.06 -11.64 8.96
CA GLU A 66 12.37 -11.88 8.34
C GLU A 66 12.23 -11.95 6.82
N SER A 67 13.19 -11.34 6.12
CA SER A 67 13.32 -11.48 4.68
C SER A 67 14.40 -12.50 4.37
N GLN A 68 13.99 -13.67 3.86
CA GLN A 68 14.96 -14.70 3.50
C GLN A 68 16.02 -14.18 2.52
N PRO A 69 17.27 -14.63 2.64
CA PRO A 69 18.31 -14.27 1.70
C PRO A 69 17.90 -14.72 0.30
N SER A 70 17.88 -13.77 -0.63
CA SER A 70 17.57 -13.97 -2.04
C SER A 70 18.83 -14.01 -2.90
N ARG A 71 19.96 -13.58 -2.33
CA ARG A 71 21.29 -13.54 -2.94
C ARG A 71 22.30 -14.08 -1.95
N ASN A 72 23.39 -14.66 -2.47
CA ASN A 72 24.47 -15.23 -1.65
C ASN A 72 25.19 -14.21 -0.75
N GLN A 73 24.97 -12.90 -0.97
CA GLN A 73 25.56 -11.80 -0.19
C GLN A 73 24.59 -11.22 0.86
N ASP A 74 23.37 -11.75 0.96
CA ASP A 74 22.37 -11.25 1.91
C ASP A 74 22.69 -11.72 3.34
N THR A 75 22.62 -10.82 4.31
CA THR A 75 22.74 -11.16 5.74
C THR A 75 21.48 -11.85 6.23
N LEU A 76 21.64 -12.93 7.02
CA LEU A 76 20.54 -13.64 7.67
C LEU A 76 19.91 -12.78 8.78
N GLY A 77 18.62 -12.99 9.06
CA GLY A 77 17.93 -12.33 10.18
C GLY A 77 17.45 -10.90 9.95
N MET A 78 17.70 -10.30 8.77
CA MET A 78 17.19 -8.96 8.46
C MET A 78 15.69 -8.97 8.21
N THR A 79 14.99 -8.01 8.80
CA THR A 79 13.57 -7.79 8.53
C THR A 79 13.33 -7.20 7.15
N VAL A 80 12.09 -7.30 6.65
CA VAL A 80 11.70 -6.71 5.36
C VAL A 80 11.99 -5.20 5.31
N ILE A 81 11.74 -4.47 6.39
CA ILE A 81 12.01 -3.03 6.46
C ILE A 81 13.49 -2.69 6.41
N GLU A 82 14.33 -3.40 7.17
CA GLU A 82 15.78 -3.20 7.16
C GLU A 82 16.38 -3.53 5.79
N LYS A 83 15.93 -4.62 5.17
CA LYS A 83 16.41 -5.02 3.85
C LYS A 83 16.00 -4.04 2.76
N LEU A 84 14.80 -3.48 2.85
CA LEU A 84 14.34 -2.42 1.95
C LEU A 84 15.17 -1.15 2.13
N GLU A 85 15.46 -0.79 3.37
CA GLU A 85 16.30 0.36 3.70
C GLU A 85 17.72 0.20 3.17
N GLN A 86 18.36 -0.94 3.42
CA GLN A 86 19.69 -1.25 2.88
C GLN A 86 19.72 -1.19 1.34
N THR A 87 18.63 -1.62 0.68
CA THR A 87 18.52 -1.58 -0.78
C THR A 87 18.36 -0.16 -1.32
N LEU A 88 17.62 0.70 -0.61
CA LEU A 88 17.28 2.04 -1.08
C LEU A 88 18.33 3.08 -0.71
N LEU A 89 19.01 2.95 0.43
CA LEU A 89 19.99 3.91 0.92
C LEU A 89 21.03 4.37 -0.13
N PRO A 90 21.73 3.47 -0.86
CA PRO A 90 22.69 3.91 -1.87
C PRO A 90 22.04 4.64 -3.06
N LEU A 91 20.76 4.37 -3.35
CA LEU A 91 20.02 5.07 -4.40
C LEU A 91 19.57 6.46 -3.93
N ILE A 92 19.19 6.58 -2.66
CA ILE A 92 18.85 7.86 -2.01
C ILE A 92 20.09 8.76 -1.97
N GLU A 93 21.25 8.23 -1.61
CA GLU A 93 22.53 8.94 -1.59
C GLU A 93 22.95 9.43 -3.00
N GLN A 94 22.56 8.70 -4.04
CA GLN A 94 22.71 9.13 -5.44
C GLN A 94 21.69 10.22 -5.86
N GLY A 95 20.88 10.72 -4.93
CA GLY A 95 19.86 11.74 -5.17
C GLY A 95 18.57 11.23 -5.80
N LYS A 96 18.36 9.90 -5.88
CA LYS A 96 17.13 9.36 -6.48
C LYS A 96 15.95 9.52 -5.53
N ARG A 97 14.80 9.87 -6.10
CA ARG A 97 13.54 9.97 -5.35
C ARG A 97 12.72 8.68 -5.49
N ILE A 98 12.01 8.32 -4.44
CA ILE A 98 11.28 7.05 -4.36
C ILE A 98 9.81 7.24 -4.76
N ALA A 99 9.34 6.44 -5.70
CA ALA A 99 7.93 6.20 -5.92
C ALA A 99 7.52 4.82 -5.41
N ILE A 100 6.47 4.75 -4.61
CA ILE A 100 5.98 3.51 -4.04
C ILE A 100 4.64 3.15 -4.67
N THR A 101 4.50 1.89 -5.07
CA THR A 101 3.24 1.33 -5.54
C THR A 101 2.96 -0.03 -4.97
N GLY A 102 1.69 -0.35 -4.78
CA GLY A 102 1.28 -1.65 -4.27
C GLY A 102 -0.23 -1.86 -4.33
N HIS A 103 -0.61 -3.13 -4.40
CA HIS A 103 -1.99 -3.58 -4.40
C HIS A 103 -2.38 -4.16 -3.03
N SER A 104 -3.60 -3.89 -2.57
CA SER A 104 -4.19 -4.41 -1.33
C SER A 104 -3.27 -4.19 -0.11
N SER A 105 -2.90 -5.24 0.63
CA SER A 105 -1.97 -5.13 1.77
C SER A 105 -0.62 -4.51 1.38
N GLY A 106 -0.18 -4.68 0.13
CA GLY A 106 1.03 -4.07 -0.39
C GLY A 106 0.93 -2.55 -0.47
N GLY A 107 -0.25 -2.01 -0.77
CA GLY A 107 -0.52 -0.57 -0.72
C GLY A 107 -0.49 -0.03 0.70
N ALA A 108 -1.10 -0.76 1.65
CA ALA A 108 -1.12 -0.39 3.06
C ALA A 108 0.30 -0.30 3.66
N ILE A 109 1.11 -1.34 3.51
CA ILE A 109 2.50 -1.32 4.00
C ILE A 109 3.36 -0.34 3.19
N GLY A 110 3.05 -0.12 1.91
CA GLY A 110 3.71 0.88 1.07
C GLY A 110 3.59 2.30 1.61
N CYS A 111 2.41 2.68 2.13
CA CYS A 111 2.24 3.95 2.80
C CYS A 111 3.12 4.06 4.06
N VAL A 112 3.19 3.00 4.86
CA VAL A 112 4.01 2.99 6.09
C VAL A 112 5.50 3.07 5.76
N PHE A 113 5.98 2.34 4.75
CA PHE A 113 7.34 2.48 4.25
C PHE A 113 7.62 3.91 3.80
N ALA A 114 6.71 4.52 3.05
CA ALA A 114 6.89 5.88 2.58
C ALA A 114 7.09 6.86 3.75
N ASP A 115 6.22 6.81 4.78
CA ASP A 115 6.34 7.72 5.93
C ASP A 115 7.61 7.46 6.74
N TYR A 116 8.01 6.19 6.88
CA TYR A 116 9.28 5.82 7.51
C TYR A 116 10.48 6.44 6.78
N PHE A 117 10.57 6.26 5.47
CA PHE A 117 11.65 6.82 4.66
C PHE A 117 11.63 8.34 4.61
N GLU A 118 10.46 8.99 4.48
CA GLU A 118 10.39 10.46 4.45
C GLU A 118 10.81 11.09 5.78
N ARG A 119 10.54 10.44 6.92
CA ARG A 119 10.98 10.93 8.23
C ARG A 119 12.48 10.76 8.45
N LYS A 120 13.03 9.62 8.04
CA LYS A 120 14.45 9.31 8.22
C LYS A 120 15.34 10.02 7.20
N TYR A 121 14.85 10.15 5.97
CA TYR A 121 15.51 10.77 4.83
C TYR A 121 14.56 11.80 4.18
N PRO A 122 14.54 13.04 4.69
CA PRO A 122 13.61 14.07 4.22
C PRO A 122 13.65 14.32 2.72
N ARG A 123 12.48 14.56 2.12
CA ARG A 123 12.26 14.89 0.69
C ARG A 123 12.57 13.75 -0.30
N THR A 124 12.78 12.54 0.20
CA THR A 124 13.10 11.37 -0.64
C THR A 124 11.87 10.82 -1.35
N ILE A 125 10.68 10.89 -0.76
CA ILE A 125 9.46 10.35 -1.37
C ILE A 125 8.94 11.31 -2.46
N LYS A 126 8.83 10.78 -3.68
CA LYS A 126 8.20 11.44 -4.84
C LYS A 126 6.68 11.31 -4.78
N ARG A 127 6.18 10.08 -4.66
CA ARG A 127 4.75 9.76 -4.66
C ARG A 127 4.47 8.36 -4.11
N VAL A 128 3.25 8.16 -3.63
CA VAL A 128 2.73 6.85 -3.25
C VAL A 128 1.42 6.63 -4.03
N VAL A 129 1.34 5.56 -4.81
CA VAL A 129 0.16 5.22 -5.60
C VAL A 129 -0.27 3.81 -5.25
N THR A 130 -1.43 3.65 -4.64
CA THR A 130 -1.89 2.34 -4.16
C THR A 130 -3.19 1.93 -4.82
N PHE A 131 -3.41 0.62 -4.89
CA PHE A 131 -4.59 0.04 -5.55
C PHE A 131 -5.32 -0.87 -4.56
N GLY A 132 -6.61 -0.62 -4.33
CA GLY A 132 -7.43 -1.46 -3.45
C GLY A 132 -6.93 -1.56 -2.01
N GLN A 133 -6.26 -0.52 -1.51
CA GLN A 133 -5.65 -0.58 -0.17
C GLN A 133 -6.71 -0.59 0.94
N PRO A 134 -6.59 -1.46 1.95
CA PRO A 134 -7.40 -1.42 3.17
C PRO A 134 -7.02 -0.24 4.07
N ALA A 135 -7.83 -0.02 5.11
CA ALA A 135 -7.52 0.99 6.13
C ALA A 135 -6.28 0.56 6.94
N ILE A 136 -5.39 1.50 7.23
CA ILE A 136 -4.01 1.16 7.64
C ILE A 136 -3.86 1.17 9.16
N GLY A 137 -4.31 2.25 9.80
CA GLY A 137 -4.03 2.53 11.18
C GLY A 137 -5.19 3.17 11.93
N ASP A 138 -4.97 3.46 13.21
CA ASP A 138 -5.98 4.06 14.08
C ASP A 138 -6.34 5.50 13.67
N TRP A 139 -7.24 6.14 14.43
CA TRP A 139 -7.68 7.53 14.21
C TRP A 139 -6.53 8.55 14.18
N ARG A 140 -5.35 8.21 14.72
CA ARG A 140 -4.17 9.07 14.67
C ARG A 140 -3.48 8.99 13.32
N PHE A 141 -3.62 7.89 12.58
CA PHE A 141 -2.96 7.69 11.29
C PHE A 141 -3.13 8.87 10.30
N PRO A 142 -4.36 9.33 9.96
CA PRO A 142 -4.52 10.46 9.03
C PRO A 142 -3.92 11.77 9.54
N LYS A 143 -3.84 11.97 10.87
CA LYS A 143 -3.27 13.18 11.46
C LYS A 143 -1.75 13.21 11.39
N TYR A 144 -1.10 12.05 11.57
CA TYR A 144 0.36 11.99 11.66
C TYR A 144 1.03 11.57 10.36
N TYR A 145 0.33 10.92 9.43
CA TYR A 145 0.87 10.54 8.13
C TYR A 145 1.21 11.78 7.28
N GLY A 146 2.50 12.07 7.13
CA GLY A 146 2.98 13.32 6.54
C GLY A 146 2.86 13.40 5.02
N LEU A 147 2.57 12.27 4.38
CA LEU A 147 2.59 12.12 2.94
C LEU A 147 1.19 12.12 2.29
N ALA A 148 0.13 12.49 3.03
CA ALA A 148 -1.24 12.49 2.49
C ALA A 148 -1.36 13.26 1.15
N HIS A 149 -0.63 14.36 1.00
CA HIS A 149 -0.59 15.19 -0.21
C HIS A 149 0.15 14.55 -1.41
N LYS A 150 0.95 13.51 -1.18
CA LYS A 150 1.68 12.73 -2.20
C LYS A 150 1.10 11.32 -2.40
N THR A 151 0.04 10.98 -1.68
CA THR A 151 -0.53 9.63 -1.62
C THR A 151 -1.86 9.58 -2.34
N TYR A 152 -1.91 8.80 -3.42
CA TYR A 152 -3.07 8.56 -4.25
C TYR A 152 -3.54 7.13 -4.06
N ARG A 153 -4.78 6.99 -3.64
CA ARG A 153 -5.41 5.70 -3.35
C ARG A 153 -6.42 5.41 -4.44
N ILE A 154 -6.08 4.53 -5.34
CA ILE A 154 -6.96 4.12 -6.43
C ILE A 154 -7.83 2.99 -5.91
N CYS A 155 -9.14 3.19 -5.99
CA CYS A 155 -10.13 2.17 -5.69
C CYS A 155 -10.98 1.92 -6.93
N CYS A 156 -11.23 0.66 -7.28
CA CYS A 156 -12.13 0.30 -8.38
C CYS A 156 -13.41 -0.31 -7.82
N ASP A 157 -14.55 0.09 -8.37
CA ASP A 157 -15.85 -0.58 -8.17
C ASP A 157 -16.14 -0.95 -6.68
N LEU A 158 -16.48 -2.22 -6.46
CA LEU A 158 -17.05 -2.86 -5.26
C LEU A 158 -15.96 -3.46 -4.35
N ASP A 159 -14.78 -2.83 -4.26
CA ASP A 159 -13.67 -3.42 -3.51
C ASP A 159 -13.94 -3.39 -1.99
N ILE A 160 -14.53 -4.48 -1.50
CA ILE A 160 -14.82 -4.74 -0.08
C ILE A 160 -13.57 -4.62 0.78
N VAL A 161 -12.37 -4.84 0.21
CA VAL A 161 -11.09 -4.74 0.91
C VAL A 161 -10.83 -3.31 1.38
N THR A 162 -11.33 -2.30 0.67
CA THR A 162 -11.24 -0.90 1.12
C THR A 162 -12.14 -0.60 2.33
N PHE A 163 -13.11 -1.46 2.61
CA PHE A 163 -14.00 -1.40 3.77
C PHE A 163 -13.50 -2.23 4.95
N MET A 164 -12.29 -2.81 4.83
CA MET A 164 -11.72 -3.67 5.86
C MET A 164 -10.60 -2.99 6.67
N PRO A 165 -10.51 -3.32 7.97
CA PRO A 165 -11.39 -4.26 8.70
C PRO A 165 -12.78 -3.67 8.99
N PRO A 166 -13.85 -4.49 9.04
CA PRO A 166 -15.25 -4.07 9.01
C PRO A 166 -15.76 -3.46 10.33
N VAL A 167 -14.86 -3.09 11.24
CA VAL A 167 -15.21 -2.42 12.49
C VAL A 167 -15.20 -0.91 12.21
N PRO A 168 -16.38 -0.25 12.18
CA PRO A 168 -16.45 1.18 11.94
C PRO A 168 -15.56 1.94 12.94
N PHE A 169 -14.92 3.01 12.48
CA PHE A 169 -14.09 3.92 13.27
C PHE A 169 -12.79 3.37 13.87
N LEU A 170 -12.52 2.07 13.76
CA LEU A 170 -11.31 1.48 14.32
C LEU A 170 -10.07 1.77 13.46
N TYR A 171 -10.24 1.77 12.14
CA TYR A 171 -9.17 2.01 11.19
C TYR A 171 -9.52 3.12 10.22
N TRP A 172 -8.50 3.90 9.89
CA TRP A 172 -8.59 5.12 9.12
C TRP A 172 -7.63 5.06 7.93
N HIS A 173 -8.07 5.72 6.87
CA HIS A 173 -7.28 5.90 5.67
C HIS A 173 -6.62 7.27 5.67
N ALA A 174 -5.56 7.45 4.87
CA ALA A 174 -4.93 8.75 4.63
C ALA A 174 -4.58 8.92 3.14
N GLY A 175 -4.56 10.16 2.65
CA GLY A 175 -4.30 10.47 1.24
C GLY A 175 -5.56 10.58 0.39
N LYS A 176 -5.37 11.02 -0.86
CA LYS A 176 -6.45 11.32 -1.82
C LYS A 176 -7.03 10.03 -2.38
N LEU A 177 -8.35 9.84 -2.25
CA LEU A 177 -9.06 8.71 -2.86
C LEU A 177 -9.43 9.05 -4.30
N LEU A 178 -9.05 8.18 -5.23
CA LEU A 178 -9.46 8.19 -6.62
C LEU A 178 -10.31 6.94 -6.87
N TRP A 179 -11.63 7.11 -6.92
CA TRP A 179 -12.57 6.03 -7.14
C TRP A 179 -12.91 5.92 -8.63
N LEU A 180 -12.48 4.82 -9.25
CA LEU A 180 -12.79 4.48 -10.64
C LEU A 180 -14.12 3.73 -10.66
N TYR A 181 -15.15 4.36 -11.20
CA TYR A 181 -16.50 3.80 -11.28
C TYR A 181 -17.18 4.19 -12.59
N ASN A 182 -17.70 3.22 -13.34
CA ASN A 182 -18.36 3.41 -14.64
C ASN A 182 -17.57 4.29 -15.65
N GLY A 183 -16.26 4.10 -15.74
CA GLY A 183 -15.41 4.86 -16.68
C GLY A 183 -15.17 6.32 -16.28
N ARG A 184 -15.57 6.73 -15.07
CA ARG A 184 -15.30 8.06 -14.49
C ARG A 184 -14.43 7.94 -13.25
N ILE A 185 -13.67 9.00 -12.98
CA ILE A 185 -12.85 9.14 -11.77
C ILE A 185 -13.59 10.07 -10.82
N TYR A 186 -13.91 9.58 -9.62
CA TYR A 186 -14.48 10.37 -8.54
C TYR A 186 -13.42 10.58 -7.46
N GLU A 187 -13.31 11.80 -6.97
CA GLU A 187 -12.32 12.14 -5.96
C GLU A 187 -12.95 12.21 -4.57
N ASN A 188 -12.29 11.61 -3.57
CA ASN A 188 -12.66 11.69 -2.15
C ASN A 188 -14.14 11.35 -1.84
N THR A 189 -14.75 10.48 -2.65
CA THR A 189 -16.13 10.04 -2.45
C THR A 189 -16.27 9.35 -1.08
N PRO A 190 -17.19 9.81 -0.21
CA PRO A 190 -17.38 9.23 1.10
C PRO A 190 -17.66 7.71 1.05
N THR A 191 -17.20 6.98 2.07
CA THR A 191 -17.33 5.53 2.15
C THR A 191 -18.79 5.06 2.06
N TRP A 192 -19.72 5.78 2.69
CA TRP A 192 -21.15 5.43 2.69
C TRP A 192 -21.78 5.59 1.30
N GLU A 193 -21.38 6.60 0.54
CA GLU A 193 -21.87 6.83 -0.82
C GLU A 193 -21.38 5.73 -1.75
N ARG A 194 -20.11 5.35 -1.62
CA ARG A 194 -19.52 4.22 -2.35
C ARG A 194 -20.22 2.91 -2.02
N LEU A 195 -20.49 2.65 -0.75
CA LEU A 195 -21.21 1.45 -0.29
C LEU A 195 -22.65 1.41 -0.84
N GLY A 196 -23.38 2.54 -0.77
CA GLY A 196 -24.73 2.65 -1.29
C GLY A 196 -24.80 2.41 -2.80
N ARG A 197 -23.95 3.10 -3.58
CA ARG A 197 -23.86 2.91 -5.04
C ARG A 197 -23.47 1.47 -5.42
N SER A 198 -22.63 0.85 -4.61
CA SER A 198 -22.18 -0.53 -4.78
C SER A 198 -23.31 -1.55 -4.55
N ILE A 199 -24.07 -1.41 -3.46
CA ILE A 199 -25.23 -2.25 -3.14
C ILE A 199 -26.31 -2.11 -4.23
N ILE A 200 -26.61 -0.87 -4.65
CA ILE A 200 -27.56 -0.60 -5.72
C ILE A 200 -27.11 -1.23 -7.04
N SER A 201 -25.82 -1.13 -7.40
CA SER A 201 -25.28 -1.74 -8.61
C SER A 201 -25.39 -3.27 -8.59
N TRP A 202 -25.21 -3.92 -7.43
CA TRP A 202 -25.33 -5.36 -7.28
C TRP A 202 -26.78 -5.84 -7.45
N LEU A 203 -27.74 -5.11 -6.86
CA LEU A 203 -29.17 -5.36 -7.02
C LEU A 203 -29.62 -5.27 -8.49
N ILE A 204 -28.99 -4.41 -9.28
CA ILE A 204 -29.36 -4.19 -10.68
C ILE A 204 -28.61 -5.15 -11.64
N ARG A 205 -27.37 -5.61 -11.33
CA ARG A 205 -26.56 -6.47 -12.21
C ARG A 205 -25.62 -7.44 -11.45
N PRO A 206 -26.12 -8.59 -10.96
CA PRO A 206 -25.41 -9.43 -9.99
C PRO A 206 -24.18 -10.23 -10.49
N PHE A 207 -23.97 -10.44 -11.80
CA PHE A 207 -22.97 -11.42 -12.30
C PHE A 207 -21.86 -10.91 -13.23
N SER A 208 -21.73 -9.60 -13.52
CA SER A 208 -20.83 -9.14 -14.60
C SER A 208 -19.47 -8.55 -14.20
N TYR A 209 -19.05 -8.55 -12.92
CA TYR A 209 -17.97 -7.64 -12.47
C TYR A 209 -16.74 -8.27 -11.77
N HIS A 210 -16.57 -9.60 -11.72
CA HIS A 210 -15.55 -10.23 -10.86
C HIS A 210 -14.23 -10.68 -11.51
N LEU A 211 -13.77 -10.08 -12.61
CA LEU A 211 -12.51 -10.50 -13.26
C LEU A 211 -11.40 -9.44 -13.21
N MET A 212 -10.20 -9.86 -12.79
CA MET A 212 -8.93 -9.11 -12.76
C MET A 212 -8.55 -8.48 -14.12
N SER A 213 -9.19 -8.92 -15.22
CA SER A 213 -8.96 -8.45 -16.59
C SER A 213 -9.27 -6.96 -16.80
N LYS A 214 -9.96 -6.30 -15.86
CA LYS A 214 -10.24 -4.86 -15.93
C LYS A 214 -9.09 -3.95 -15.47
N TYR A 215 -8.09 -4.46 -14.73
CA TYR A 215 -6.89 -3.67 -14.37
C TYR A 215 -6.12 -3.17 -15.60
N ILE A 216 -6.24 -3.89 -16.72
CA ILE A 216 -5.46 -3.64 -17.94
C ILE A 216 -6.25 -2.80 -18.97
N ARG A 217 -7.58 -2.75 -18.90
CA ARG A 217 -8.43 -2.06 -19.90
C ARG A 217 -8.40 -0.53 -19.87
N ASN A 218 -7.85 0.09 -18.83
CA ASN A 218 -7.78 1.55 -18.71
C ASN A 218 -6.35 2.10 -18.85
N LYS A 219 -5.38 1.30 -19.35
CA LYS A 219 -4.03 1.82 -19.63
C LYS A 219 -4.04 2.92 -20.70
N ASP A 220 -5.02 2.89 -21.60
CA ASP A 220 -5.17 3.85 -22.70
C ASP A 220 -5.47 5.28 -22.23
N PHE A 221 -5.93 5.48 -20.98
CA PHE A 221 -6.14 6.83 -20.41
C PHE A 221 -4.83 7.57 -20.07
N PHE A 222 -3.69 6.88 -20.07
CA PHE A 222 -2.37 7.48 -19.77
C PHE A 222 -1.48 7.62 -21.02
N ASP A 223 -1.95 7.20 -22.19
CA ASP A 223 -1.18 7.18 -23.44
C ASP A 223 -1.68 8.21 -24.49
N GLU A 224 -2.53 9.18 -24.12
CA GLU A 224 -2.87 10.31 -25.00
C GLU A 224 -2.00 11.56 -24.70
N ARG A 225 -1.02 11.77 -25.60
CA ARG A 225 -0.20 12.96 -25.95
C ARG A 225 -0.07 14.12 -24.96
#